data_AF-A0AAV3JJE4-F1
#
_entry.id   AF-A0AAV3JJE4-F1
#
_cell.length_a   1.000
_cell.length_b   1.000
_cell.length_c   1.000
_cell.angle_alpha   90.00
_cell.angle_beta   90.00
_cell.angle_gamma   90.00
#
_symmetry.space_group_name_H-M   'P 1'
#
loop_
_entity.id
_entity.type
_entity.pdbx_description
1 polymer ?
#
loop_
_entity_poly.entity_id
_entity_poly.type
_entity_poly.pdbx_seq_one_letter_code
_entity_poly.pdbx_strand_id
1 'polypeptide(L)'
;MPQNPTSNPEKKTYLLSELVDCFKGKAVPSKAEAGDIRIINLSDMSPLGIDYHNLRTFQDEQRSLLKYLLQEGDVLIASKGTVKKVAIFEEQDYPVVASANITILRPTQHIRGYYLKLFFDSEEGQQALENANKGKAVMNISTKELLNIAIPSIPLFRQDYLIQRYKQGLNDYKRKIARAEQEWERIQNDIRQQLS
;
A
#
# COMPACT_ATOMS: atom_id res chain seq x y z
N MET A 1 -17.27 36.40 -28.47
CA MET A 1 -16.23 35.39 -28.22
C MET A 1 -16.93 34.13 -27.72
N PRO A 2 -16.79 32.99 -28.41
CA PRO A 2 -17.54 31.78 -28.07
C PRO A 2 -17.05 31.20 -26.74
N GLN A 3 -18.02 30.80 -25.89
CA GLN A 3 -17.77 30.01 -24.69
C GLN A 3 -17.33 28.61 -25.11
N ASN A 4 -16.18 28.14 -24.62
CA ASN A 4 -15.80 26.74 -24.73
C ASN A 4 -16.65 25.93 -23.73
N PRO A 5 -17.45 24.96 -24.17
CA PRO A 5 -17.96 23.95 -23.26
C PRO A 5 -16.79 23.04 -22.88
N THR A 6 -16.35 23.11 -21.63
CA THR A 6 -15.53 22.05 -21.01
C THR A 6 -16.41 20.81 -20.84
N SER A 7 -16.74 20.14 -21.95
CA SER A 7 -17.23 18.77 -21.92
C SER A 7 -16.03 17.87 -21.63
N ASN A 8 -15.75 17.66 -20.35
CA ASN A 8 -14.88 16.58 -19.93
C ASN A 8 -15.61 15.28 -20.33
N PRO A 9 -15.15 14.51 -21.34
CA PRO A 9 -15.79 13.25 -21.66
C PRO A 9 -15.77 12.40 -20.40
N GLU A 10 -16.92 11.88 -19.97
CA GLU A 10 -17.05 11.08 -18.76
C GLU A 10 -15.89 10.08 -18.71
N LYS A 11 -14.98 10.27 -17.74
CA LYS A 11 -13.82 9.39 -17.58
C LYS A 11 -14.37 7.99 -17.35
N LYS A 12 -14.19 7.09 -18.31
CA LYS A 12 -14.62 5.69 -18.18
C LYS A 12 -14.05 5.12 -16.88
N THR A 13 -14.89 4.48 -16.08
CA THR A 13 -14.50 3.81 -14.83
C THR A 13 -14.89 2.33 -14.86
N TYR A 14 -14.26 1.54 -13.99
CA TYR A 14 -14.68 0.17 -13.67
C TYR A 14 -14.81 0.04 -12.15
N LEU A 15 -15.68 -0.86 -11.68
CA LEU A 15 -15.71 -1.20 -10.26
C LEU A 15 -14.42 -1.93 -9.89
N LEU A 16 -13.90 -1.66 -8.70
CA LEU A 16 -12.72 -2.34 -8.20
C LEU A 16 -12.90 -3.87 -8.18
N SER A 17 -14.11 -4.37 -7.91
CA SER A 17 -14.47 -5.81 -8.02
C SER A 17 -14.19 -6.45 -9.37
N GLU A 18 -14.15 -5.67 -10.45
CA GLU A 18 -13.89 -6.17 -11.80
C GLU A 18 -12.39 -6.25 -12.10
N LEU A 19 -11.56 -5.63 -11.27
CA LEU A 19 -10.13 -5.42 -11.53
C LEU A 19 -9.22 -6.24 -10.62
N VAL A 20 -9.72 -6.73 -9.48
CA VAL A 20 -8.89 -7.38 -8.45
C VAL A 20 -9.59 -8.58 -7.82
N ASP A 21 -8.80 -9.58 -7.44
CA ASP A 21 -9.20 -10.51 -6.39
C ASP A 21 -9.00 -9.85 -5.03
N CYS A 22 -9.82 -10.19 -4.05
CA CYS A 22 -9.75 -9.57 -2.72
C CYS A 22 -9.79 -10.60 -1.60
N PHE A 23 -8.89 -10.44 -0.64
CA PHE A 23 -8.87 -11.25 0.58
C PHE A 23 -8.48 -10.42 1.80
N LYS A 24 -8.75 -10.94 3.00
CA LYS A 24 -8.40 -10.30 4.27
C LYS A 24 -7.08 -10.88 4.80
N GLY A 25 -6.31 -10.04 5.49
CA GLY A 25 -5.15 -10.48 6.23
C GLY A 25 -5.47 -11.49 7.34
N LYS A 26 -4.44 -12.10 7.89
CA LYS A 26 -4.52 -13.14 8.92
C LYS A 26 -4.56 -12.53 10.32
N ALA A 27 -5.40 -13.10 11.19
CA ALA A 27 -5.37 -12.80 12.60
C ALA A 27 -4.26 -13.65 13.25
N VAL A 28 -3.24 -12.99 13.80
CA VAL A 28 -2.12 -13.66 14.48
C VAL A 28 -2.08 -13.19 15.93
N PRO A 29 -2.23 -14.09 16.92
CA PRO A 29 -2.19 -13.74 18.35
C PRO A 29 -0.89 -13.02 18.71
N SER A 30 -0.91 -12.08 19.66
CA SER A 30 0.31 -11.37 20.10
C SER A 30 1.37 -12.28 20.72
N LYS A 31 0.95 -13.42 21.28
CA LYS A 31 1.81 -14.43 21.90
C LYS A 31 2.11 -15.63 20.99
N ALA A 32 1.93 -15.50 19.67
CA ALA A 32 2.30 -16.56 18.73
C ALA A 32 3.81 -16.83 18.83
N GLU A 33 4.19 -18.11 18.79
CA GLU A 33 5.59 -18.54 18.77
C GLU A 33 6.29 -18.02 17.52
N ALA A 34 7.55 -17.61 17.67
CA ALA A 34 8.37 -17.17 16.54
C ALA A 34 8.60 -18.33 15.57
N GLY A 35 8.66 -18.01 14.28
CA GLY A 35 8.81 -19.00 13.21
C GLY A 35 9.29 -18.35 11.91
N ASP A 36 9.09 -19.01 10.79
CA ASP A 36 9.64 -18.59 9.50
C ASP A 36 8.74 -17.62 8.71
N ILE A 37 7.51 -17.37 9.18
CA ILE A 37 6.53 -16.53 8.48
C ILE A 37 6.59 -15.12 9.01
N ARG A 38 6.64 -14.14 8.11
CA ARG A 38 6.59 -12.72 8.47
C ARG A 38 5.19 -12.15 8.33
N ILE A 39 4.81 -11.25 9.24
CA ILE A 39 3.54 -10.53 9.18
C ILE A 39 3.78 -9.03 9.04
N ILE A 40 3.18 -8.44 8.00
CA ILE A 40 3.11 -6.99 7.81
C ILE A 40 1.95 -6.44 8.64
N ASN A 41 2.27 -5.50 9.52
CA ASN A 41 1.32 -4.72 10.30
C ASN A 41 1.17 -3.31 9.74
N LEU A 42 0.16 -2.57 10.22
CA LEU A 42 -0.04 -1.17 9.83
C LEU A 42 1.12 -0.25 10.23
N SER A 43 1.90 -0.60 11.26
CA SER A 43 3.12 0.11 11.66
C SER A 43 4.20 0.06 10.59
N ASP A 44 4.27 -1.07 9.89
CA ASP A 44 5.35 -1.40 8.95
C ASP A 44 5.10 -0.76 7.58
N MET A 45 3.87 -0.30 7.34
CA MET A 45 3.48 0.44 6.14
C MET A 45 3.73 1.94 6.32
N SER A 46 4.33 2.57 5.32
CA SER A 46 4.53 4.02 5.22
C SER A 46 4.13 4.53 3.83
N PRO A 47 4.01 5.86 3.63
CA PRO A 47 3.82 6.42 2.29
C PRO A 47 4.92 6.01 1.29
N LEU A 48 6.13 5.70 1.78
CA LEU A 48 7.32 5.36 0.99
C LEU A 48 7.46 3.86 0.68
N GLY A 49 6.56 3.02 1.22
CA GLY A 49 6.60 1.56 1.08
C GLY A 49 6.50 0.84 2.41
N ILE A 50 6.74 -0.47 2.38
CA ILE A 50 6.78 -1.35 3.55
C ILE A 50 8.21 -1.43 4.06
N ASP A 51 8.38 -1.34 5.38
CA ASP A 51 9.64 -1.66 6.05
C ASP A 51 9.70 -3.17 6.34
N TYR A 52 10.61 -3.86 5.66
CA TYR A 52 10.78 -5.30 5.78
C TYR A 52 11.81 -5.74 6.83
N HIS A 53 12.58 -4.81 7.41
CA HIS A 53 13.78 -5.16 8.21
C HIS A 53 13.42 -5.91 9.50
N ASN A 54 12.39 -5.44 10.21
CA ASN A 54 12.04 -5.91 11.55
C ASN A 54 10.60 -6.43 11.63
N LEU A 55 10.10 -7.04 10.54
CA LEU A 55 8.77 -7.64 10.56
C LEU A 55 8.69 -8.71 11.65
N ARG A 56 7.59 -8.69 12.39
CA ARG A 56 7.28 -9.72 13.37
C ARG A 56 7.20 -11.08 12.69
N THR A 57 7.74 -12.10 13.33
CA THR A 57 7.67 -13.49 12.87
C THR A 57 6.66 -14.30 13.68
N PHE A 58 6.16 -15.37 13.08
CA PHE A 58 5.34 -16.36 13.76
C PHE A 58 5.39 -17.73 13.06
N GLN A 59 4.99 -18.77 13.78
CA GLN A 59 4.81 -20.13 13.28
C GLN A 59 3.32 -20.43 13.00
N ASP A 60 3.02 -21.13 11.90
CA ASP A 60 1.67 -21.64 11.58
C ASP A 60 1.76 -22.79 10.56
N GLU A 61 0.67 -23.52 10.38
CA GLU A 61 0.58 -24.61 9.41
C GLU A 61 0.54 -24.09 7.97
N GLN A 62 1.43 -24.62 7.11
CA GLN A 62 1.54 -24.22 5.69
C GLN A 62 0.20 -24.23 4.94
N ARG A 63 -0.62 -25.25 5.14
CA ARG A 63 -1.91 -25.39 4.44
C ARG A 63 -2.90 -24.28 4.81
N SER A 64 -2.86 -23.79 6.05
CA SER A 64 -3.73 -22.71 6.54
C SER A 64 -3.33 -21.35 5.95
N LEU A 65 -2.06 -21.20 5.58
CA LEU A 65 -1.44 -19.96 5.13
C LEU A 65 -1.62 -19.68 3.64
N LEU A 66 -1.78 -20.69 2.79
CA LEU A 66 -1.76 -20.53 1.32
C LEU A 66 -2.71 -19.42 0.82
N LYS A 67 -3.88 -19.26 1.45
CA LYS A 67 -4.87 -18.22 1.10
C LYS A 67 -4.55 -16.80 1.59
N TYR A 68 -3.51 -16.65 2.41
CA TYR A 68 -3.07 -15.38 3.00
C TYR A 68 -1.71 -14.91 2.46
N LEU A 69 -1.00 -15.77 1.73
CA LEU A 69 0.30 -15.43 1.18
C LEU A 69 0.17 -14.29 0.17
N LEU A 70 1.01 -13.28 0.39
CA LEU A 70 1.13 -12.14 -0.51
C LEU A 70 1.93 -12.51 -1.76
N GLN A 71 1.65 -11.81 -2.85
CA GLN A 71 2.31 -11.94 -4.15
C GLN A 71 2.76 -10.57 -4.66
N GLU A 72 3.83 -10.54 -5.47
CA GLU A 72 4.35 -9.32 -6.10
C GLU A 72 3.20 -8.45 -6.66
N GLY A 73 3.17 -7.18 -6.25
CA GLY A 73 2.18 -6.23 -6.74
C GLY A 73 0.83 -6.25 -6.01
N ASP A 74 0.65 -7.10 -5.00
CA ASP A 74 -0.50 -7.03 -4.10
C ASP A 74 -0.59 -5.65 -3.43
N VAL A 75 -1.81 -5.09 -3.40
CA VAL A 75 -2.09 -3.79 -2.78
C VAL A 75 -2.64 -4.00 -1.37
N LEU A 76 -1.92 -3.50 -0.37
CA LEU A 76 -2.30 -3.58 1.03
C LEU A 76 -3.01 -2.29 1.43
N ILE A 77 -4.28 -2.38 1.81
CA ILE A 77 -5.10 -1.24 2.26
C ILE A 77 -5.48 -1.41 3.73
N ALA A 78 -5.17 -0.40 4.54
CA ALA A 78 -5.68 -0.31 5.89
C ALA A 78 -7.21 -0.23 5.88
N SER A 79 -7.88 -1.26 6.36
CA SER A 79 -9.35 -1.36 6.35
C SER A 79 -9.99 -1.22 7.72
N LYS A 80 -9.18 -1.31 8.79
CA LYS A 80 -9.59 -1.10 10.18
C LYS A 80 -8.57 -0.25 10.93
N GLY A 81 -9.04 0.63 11.81
CA GLY A 81 -8.19 1.50 12.63
C GLY A 81 -8.25 2.96 12.19
N THR A 82 -7.30 3.80 12.62
CA THR A 82 -7.36 5.26 12.40
C THR A 82 -6.47 5.75 11.25
N VAL A 83 -5.68 4.86 10.64
CA VAL A 83 -4.65 5.23 9.65
C VAL A 83 -5.06 4.84 8.24
N LYS A 84 -5.08 5.80 7.31
CA LYS A 84 -5.35 5.60 5.88
C LYS A 84 -4.05 5.29 5.14
N LYS A 85 -3.62 4.03 5.19
CA LYS A 85 -2.36 3.60 4.56
C LYS A 85 -2.63 2.67 3.39
N VAL A 86 -1.90 2.91 2.29
CA VAL A 86 -1.85 2.04 1.12
C VAL A 86 -0.41 1.74 0.76
N ALA A 87 -0.08 0.46 0.62
CA ALA A 87 1.26 0.02 0.24
C ALA A 87 1.19 -1.07 -0.84
N ILE A 88 2.31 -1.25 -1.53
CA ILE A 88 2.49 -2.34 -2.49
C ILE A 88 3.44 -3.35 -1.89
N PHE A 89 3.03 -4.61 -1.87
CA PHE A 89 3.93 -5.71 -1.53
C PHE A 89 4.89 -5.96 -2.68
N GLU A 90 6.17 -6.05 -2.32
CA GLU A 90 7.26 -6.44 -3.19
C GLU A 90 7.71 -7.83 -2.71
N GLU A 91 7.85 -8.78 -3.63
CA GLU A 91 8.15 -10.18 -3.34
C GLU A 91 9.41 -10.32 -2.49
N GLN A 92 9.32 -11.22 -1.52
CA GLN A 92 10.39 -11.53 -0.58
C GLN A 92 10.80 -13.00 -0.74
N ASP A 93 12.01 -13.34 -0.30
CA ASP A 93 12.55 -14.70 -0.28
C ASP A 93 12.02 -15.56 0.90
N TYR A 94 11.06 -15.02 1.66
CA TYR A 94 10.38 -15.67 2.78
C TYR A 94 8.86 -15.48 2.68
N PRO A 95 8.05 -16.37 3.29
CA PRO A 95 6.59 -16.26 3.24
C PRO A 95 6.11 -15.05 4.05
N VAL A 96 5.27 -14.21 3.43
CA VAL A 96 4.71 -13.01 4.05
C VAL A 96 3.19 -13.02 3.98
N VAL A 97 2.58 -12.62 5.09
CA VAL A 97 1.14 -12.33 5.18
C VAL A 97 0.92 -10.91 5.70
N ALA A 98 -0.28 -10.36 5.52
CA ALA A 98 -0.68 -9.11 6.17
C ALA A 98 -1.58 -9.37 7.39
N SER A 99 -1.60 -8.45 8.36
CA SER A 99 -2.47 -8.52 9.54
C SER A 99 -3.95 -8.31 9.21
N ALA A 100 -4.85 -8.83 10.04
CA ALA A 100 -6.31 -8.84 9.81
C ALA A 100 -6.99 -7.47 9.67
N ASN A 101 -6.32 -6.38 10.02
CA ASN A 101 -6.77 -4.99 9.79
C ASN A 101 -6.45 -4.49 8.37
N ILE A 102 -5.70 -5.26 7.57
CA ILE A 102 -5.34 -4.97 6.19
C ILE A 102 -6.21 -5.81 5.25
N THR A 103 -6.74 -5.17 4.22
CA THR A 103 -7.35 -5.84 3.05
C THR A 103 -6.33 -5.88 1.94
N ILE A 104 -6.22 -7.03 1.29
CA ILE A 104 -5.33 -7.22 0.15
C ILE A 104 -6.19 -7.21 -1.11
N LEU A 105 -5.77 -6.40 -2.07
CA LEU A 105 -6.29 -6.41 -3.44
C LEU A 105 -5.20 -6.97 -4.34
N ARG A 106 -5.47 -8.09 -4.98
CA ARG A 106 -4.58 -8.73 -5.95
C ARG A 106 -4.99 -8.30 -7.35
N PRO A 107 -4.19 -7.46 -8.04
CA PRO A 107 -4.50 -7.01 -9.38
C PRO A 107 -4.66 -8.15 -10.38
N THR A 108 -5.69 -8.07 -11.22
CA THR A 108 -5.77 -8.88 -12.44
C THR A 108 -4.90 -8.28 -13.55
N GLN A 109 -4.82 -8.93 -14.71
CA GLN A 109 -4.08 -8.46 -15.88
C GLN A 109 -4.48 -7.06 -16.39
N HIS A 110 -5.66 -6.55 -16.00
CA HIS A 110 -6.22 -5.29 -16.49
C HIS A 110 -5.77 -4.05 -15.69
N ILE A 111 -5.11 -4.23 -14.55
CA ILE A 111 -4.72 -3.14 -13.67
C ILE A 111 -3.35 -3.43 -13.04
N ARG A 112 -2.57 -2.39 -12.76
CA ARG A 112 -1.32 -2.52 -12.01
C ARG A 112 -1.56 -2.18 -10.54
N GLY A 113 -0.94 -2.94 -9.64
CA GLY A 113 -1.00 -2.66 -8.20
C GLY A 113 -0.56 -1.23 -7.88
N TYR A 114 0.59 -0.81 -8.38
CA TYR A 114 1.06 0.58 -8.18
C TYR A 114 0.11 1.63 -8.76
N TYR A 115 -0.64 1.35 -9.82
CA TYR A 115 -1.63 2.31 -10.30
C TYR A 115 -2.78 2.47 -9.31
N LEU A 116 -3.27 1.37 -8.72
CA LEU A 116 -4.24 1.44 -7.64
C LEU A 116 -3.69 2.20 -6.43
N LYS A 117 -2.42 1.98 -6.04
CA LYS A 117 -1.76 2.80 -5.01
C LYS A 117 -1.82 4.28 -5.36
N LEU A 118 -1.36 4.66 -6.56
CA LEU A 118 -1.34 6.06 -6.99
C LEU A 118 -2.73 6.70 -6.97
N PHE A 119 -3.75 5.94 -7.37
CA PHE A 119 -5.13 6.38 -7.26
C PHE A 119 -5.54 6.58 -5.80
N PHE A 120 -5.34 5.58 -4.94
CA PHE A 120 -5.74 5.69 -3.53
C PHE A 120 -4.95 6.74 -2.74
N ASP A 121 -3.72 7.07 -3.15
CA ASP A 121 -2.94 8.17 -2.59
C ASP A 121 -3.37 9.55 -3.13
N SER A 122 -4.15 9.62 -4.21
CA SER A 122 -4.68 10.87 -4.76
C SER A 122 -5.84 11.41 -3.91
N GLU A 123 -6.16 12.69 -4.10
CA GLU A 123 -7.31 13.32 -3.42
C GLU A 123 -8.62 12.58 -3.72
N GLU A 124 -8.83 12.20 -4.98
CA GLU A 124 -10.02 11.46 -5.40
C GLU A 124 -10.08 10.06 -4.77
N GLY A 125 -8.95 9.35 -4.69
CA GLY A 125 -8.92 8.03 -4.06
C GLY A 125 -9.09 8.09 -2.54
N GLN A 126 -8.52 9.11 -1.88
CA GLN A 126 -8.73 9.34 -0.45
C GLN A 126 -10.19 9.68 -0.15
N GLN A 127 -10.84 10.49 -1.00
CA GLN A 127 -12.26 10.77 -0.89
C GLN A 127 -13.10 9.51 -1.14
N ALA A 128 -12.73 8.66 -2.10
CA ALA A 128 -13.40 7.40 -2.35
C ALA A 128 -13.31 6.44 -1.16
N LEU A 129 -12.13 6.34 -0.53
CA LEU A 129 -11.95 5.58 0.71
C LEU A 129 -12.77 6.14 1.87
N GLU A 130 -12.85 7.47 2.00
CA GLU A 130 -13.66 8.12 3.04
C GLU A 130 -15.16 7.84 2.86
N ASN A 131 -15.64 7.91 1.62
CA ASN A 131 -17.01 7.58 1.26
C ASN A 131 -17.32 6.11 1.55
N ALA A 132 -16.40 5.20 1.20
CA ALA A 132 -16.51 3.78 1.52
C ALA A 132 -16.53 3.52 3.04
N ASN A 133 -15.82 4.35 3.81
CA ASN A 133 -15.80 4.31 5.26
C ASN A 133 -17.02 4.98 5.94
N LYS A 134 -17.87 5.66 5.15
CA LYS A 134 -19.06 6.39 5.63
C LYS A 134 -18.75 7.46 6.68
N GLY A 135 -17.61 8.15 6.55
CA GLY A 135 -17.27 9.28 7.44
C GLY A 135 -16.85 8.90 8.86
N LYS A 136 -16.57 7.62 9.15
CA LYS A 136 -16.25 7.16 10.51
C LYS A 136 -14.81 7.50 10.89
N ALA A 137 -14.62 8.15 12.03
CA ALA A 137 -13.28 8.48 12.55
C ALA A 137 -12.38 7.24 12.76
N VAL A 138 -12.97 6.11 13.17
CA VAL A 138 -12.31 4.80 13.18
C VAL A 138 -12.76 4.04 11.94
N MET A 139 -11.81 3.78 11.04
CA MET A 139 -12.10 3.05 9.82
C MET A 139 -12.58 1.64 10.12
N ASN A 140 -13.61 1.24 9.39
CA ASN A 140 -14.06 -0.14 9.32
C ASN A 140 -14.71 -0.36 7.95
N ILE A 141 -13.87 -0.33 6.91
CA ILE A 141 -14.30 -0.48 5.53
C ILE A 141 -14.54 -1.97 5.26
N SER A 142 -15.79 -2.32 4.93
CA SER A 142 -16.11 -3.68 4.51
C SER A 142 -15.50 -3.99 3.14
N THR A 143 -15.21 -5.27 2.87
CA THR A 143 -14.75 -5.69 1.54
C THR A 143 -15.74 -5.25 0.45
N LYS A 144 -17.05 -5.34 0.72
CA LYS A 144 -18.09 -4.91 -0.22
C LYS A 144 -17.98 -3.41 -0.55
N GLU A 145 -17.82 -2.55 0.45
CA GLU A 145 -17.70 -1.10 0.22
C GLU A 145 -16.43 -0.75 -0.55
N LEU A 146 -15.30 -1.40 -0.22
CA LEU A 146 -14.04 -1.20 -0.93
C LEU A 146 -14.15 -1.62 -2.40
N LEU A 147 -14.73 -2.79 -2.66
CA LEU A 147 -14.88 -3.33 -4.02
C LEU A 147 -15.86 -2.54 -4.91
N ASN A 148 -16.72 -1.73 -4.31
CA ASN A 148 -17.64 -0.83 -5.03
C ASN A 148 -17.00 0.51 -5.44
N ILE A 149 -15.73 0.75 -5.10
CA ILE A 149 -15.05 1.98 -5.52
C ILE A 149 -14.85 1.96 -7.04
N ALA A 150 -15.23 3.05 -7.70
CA ALA A 150 -15.01 3.24 -9.12
C ALA A 150 -13.55 3.68 -9.38
N ILE A 151 -12.84 2.93 -10.21
CA ILE A 151 -11.46 3.17 -10.59
C ILE A 151 -11.42 3.74 -12.01
N PRO A 152 -10.71 4.86 -12.24
CA PRO A 152 -10.52 5.39 -13.59
C PRO A 152 -9.86 4.36 -14.51
N SER A 153 -10.50 4.13 -15.67
CA SER A 153 -9.97 3.26 -16.70
C SER A 153 -8.98 4.02 -17.56
N ILE A 154 -7.70 3.66 -17.43
CA ILE A 154 -6.66 4.11 -18.37
C ILE A 154 -5.92 2.90 -18.95
N PRO A 155 -5.43 2.98 -20.21
CA PRO A 155 -4.66 1.89 -20.82
C PRO A 155 -3.43 1.49 -20.00
N LEU A 156 -3.06 0.21 -20.03
CA LEU A 156 -1.91 -0.33 -19.26
C LEU A 156 -0.62 0.45 -19.50
N PHE A 157 -0.30 0.81 -20.75
CA PHE A 157 0.91 1.59 -21.04
C PHE A 157 0.92 2.97 -20.36
N ARG A 158 -0.26 3.59 -20.14
CA ARG A 158 -0.38 4.86 -19.40
C ARG A 158 -0.21 4.62 -17.91
N GLN A 159 -0.73 3.51 -17.37
CA GLN A 159 -0.47 3.11 -15.99
C GLN A 159 1.03 2.93 -15.77
N ASP A 160 1.68 2.14 -16.63
CA ASP A 160 3.11 1.83 -16.56
C ASP A 160 3.96 3.12 -16.64
N TYR A 161 3.60 4.06 -17.53
CA TYR A 161 4.24 5.38 -17.60
C TYR A 161 4.14 6.19 -16.29
N LEU A 162 2.96 6.25 -15.68
CA LEU A 162 2.77 6.97 -14.40
C LEU A 162 3.56 6.29 -13.27
N ILE A 163 3.53 4.96 -13.23
CA ILE A 163 4.25 4.15 -12.24
C ILE A 163 5.76 4.37 -12.37
N GLN A 164 6.30 4.36 -13.60
CA GLN A 164 7.72 4.60 -13.83
C GLN A 164 8.15 5.97 -13.31
N ARG A 165 7.39 7.03 -13.63
CA ARG A 165 7.68 8.39 -13.14
C ARG A 165 7.63 8.45 -11.62
N TYR A 166 6.63 7.83 -11.01
CA TYR A 166 6.51 7.75 -9.56
C TYR A 166 7.70 7.03 -8.92
N LYS A 167 8.05 5.82 -9.40
CA LYS A 167 9.17 5.04 -8.88
C LYS A 167 10.50 5.78 -9.00
N GLN A 168 10.75 6.45 -10.13
CA GLN A 168 11.93 7.28 -10.32
C GLN A 168 12.00 8.41 -9.28
N GLY A 169 10.92 9.18 -9.13
CA GLY A 169 10.86 10.26 -8.15
C GLY A 169 11.02 9.78 -6.71
N LEU A 170 10.40 8.64 -6.37
CA LEU A 170 10.52 8.03 -5.04
C LEU A 170 11.95 7.56 -4.76
N ASN A 171 12.62 6.94 -5.72
CA ASN A 171 14.00 6.51 -5.58
C ASN A 171 14.95 7.71 -5.41
N ASP A 172 14.74 8.77 -6.19
CA ASP A 172 15.49 10.01 -6.05
C ASP A 172 15.28 10.65 -4.68
N TYR A 173 14.04 10.69 -4.20
CA TYR A 173 13.70 11.17 -2.88
C TYR A 173 14.40 10.36 -1.77
N LYS A 174 14.29 9.03 -1.81
CA LYS A 174 14.94 8.13 -0.83
C LYS A 174 16.45 8.32 -0.79
N ARG A 175 17.11 8.43 -1.95
CA ARG A 175 18.55 8.67 -2.03
C ARG A 175 18.97 10.01 -1.41
N LYS A 176 18.19 11.06 -1.64
CA LYS A 176 18.46 12.39 -1.06
C LYS A 176 18.31 12.40 0.45
N ILE A 177 17.25 11.76 0.97
CA ILE A 177 17.03 11.62 2.42
C ILE A 177 18.15 10.82 3.07
N ALA A 178 18.49 9.64 2.53
CA ALA A 178 19.55 8.80 3.07
C ALA A 178 20.90 9.53 3.14
N ARG A 179 21.24 10.33 2.11
CA ARG A 179 22.46 11.15 2.11
C ARG A 179 22.42 12.23 3.21
N ALA A 180 21.28 12.91 3.37
CA ALA A 180 21.12 13.93 4.39
C ALA A 180 21.21 13.34 5.80
N GLU A 181 20.63 12.15 6.03
CA GLU A 181 20.70 11.43 7.31
C GLU A 181 22.14 11.03 7.64
N GLN A 182 22.88 10.45 6.69
CA GLN A 182 24.29 10.10 6.87
C GLN A 182 25.17 11.32 7.20
N GLU A 183 24.94 12.44 6.51
CA GLU A 183 25.66 13.68 6.77
C GLU A 183 25.36 14.22 8.17
N TRP A 184 24.09 14.18 8.58
CA TRP A 184 23.66 14.59 9.92
C TRP A 184 24.27 13.72 11.02
N GLU A 185 24.25 12.39 10.86
CA GLU A 185 24.87 11.46 11.79
C GLU A 185 26.37 11.69 11.92
N ARG A 186 27.06 11.98 10.80
CA ARG A 186 28.49 12.31 10.82
C ARG A 186 28.75 13.55 11.67
N ILE A 187 28.00 14.63 11.47
CA ILE A 187 28.14 15.88 12.24
C ILE A 187 27.90 15.61 13.74
N GLN A 188 26.86 14.85 14.09
CA GLN A 188 26.56 14.48 15.48
C GLN A 188 27.70 13.68 16.12
N ASN A 189 28.30 12.74 15.39
CA ASN A 189 29.42 11.93 15.86
C ASN A 189 30.69 12.78 16.02
N ASP A 190 30.99 13.67 15.07
CA ASP A 190 32.12 14.60 15.14
C ASP A 190 32.01 15.50 16.39
N ILE A 191 30.83 16.04 16.66
CA ILE A 191 30.58 16.84 17.88
C ILE A 191 30.77 15.99 19.14
N ARG A 192 30.22 14.76 19.16
CA ARG A 192 30.36 13.87 20.34
C ARG A 192 31.81 13.56 20.66
N GLN A 193 32.65 13.35 19.63
CA GLN A 193 34.09 13.11 19.79
C GLN A 193 34.85 14.33 20.31
N GLN A 194 34.42 15.55 19.99
CA GLN A 194 35.06 16.77 20.51
C GLN A 194 34.68 17.07 21.97
N LEU A 195 33.55 16.55 22.45
CA LEU A 195 33.07 16.74 23.81
C LEU A 195 33.51 15.63 24.78
N SER A 196 34.04 14.52 24.27
CA SER A 196 34.63 13.42 25.05
C SER A 196 36.11 13.63 25.32
#